data_AF-R6DM36-F1
#
_entry.id   AF-R6DM36-F1
#
_cell.length_a   1.000
_cell.length_b   1.000
_cell.length_c   1.000
_cell.angle_alpha   90.00
_cell.angle_beta   90.00
_cell.angle_gamma   90.00
#
_symmetry.space_group_name_H-M   'P 1'
#
loop_
_entity.id
_entity.type
_entity.pdbx_description
1 polymer ?
#
loop_
_entity_poly.entity_id
_entity_poly.type
_entity_poly.pdbx_seq_one_letter_code
_entity_poly.pdbx_strand_id
1 'polypeptide(L)'
;MKEKKKKAKKENKRKGRSKKKAALQAFLGLSDFTDYGLKAGSGTYLFFRVSPTNISVLSRESVEIKERHLMMVLSALPDIRILCMDAAERFDENLRYLKERSKEHPDPKVLRLLKKDMQFLDRMQIEMATSRQFLFVKKMKEENDAAEFAEANRMEKIIAEQGFEVRRLRKTEIKRLLAIYFDASLNGQAMPDFDGRQYFNLEGEDEVATKTKK
;
A
#
# COMPACT_ATOMS: atom_id res chain seq x y z
N MET A 1 73.20 -1.32 -21.68
CA MET A 1 71.77 -1.29 -22.06
C MET A 1 70.92 -1.63 -20.85
N LYS A 2 70.09 -0.70 -20.36
CA LYS A 2 69.04 -0.98 -19.37
C LYS A 2 67.79 -0.21 -19.78
N GLU A 3 66.81 -0.93 -20.32
CA GLU A 3 65.53 -0.38 -20.80
C GLU A 3 64.67 0.11 -19.64
N LYS A 4 64.18 1.35 -19.77
CA LYS A 4 63.20 1.95 -18.87
C LYS A 4 61.79 1.45 -19.24
N LYS A 5 61.20 0.58 -18.42
CA LYS A 5 59.78 0.21 -18.53
C LYS A 5 58.88 1.35 -18.02
N LYS A 6 58.10 1.94 -18.93
CA LYS A 6 56.99 2.88 -18.66
C LYS A 6 55.94 2.23 -17.75
N LYS A 7 55.59 2.89 -16.63
CA LYS A 7 54.43 2.52 -15.80
C LYS A 7 53.14 3.07 -16.42
N ALA A 8 52.16 2.21 -16.60
CA ALA A 8 50.83 2.54 -17.09
C ALA A 8 50.03 3.38 -16.08
N LYS A 9 49.37 4.42 -16.58
CA LYS A 9 48.56 5.40 -15.87
C LYS A 9 47.25 4.74 -15.43
N LYS A 10 47.04 4.58 -14.12
CA LYS A 10 45.76 4.07 -13.57
C LYS A 10 44.65 5.09 -13.83
N GLU A 11 43.67 4.69 -14.63
CA GLU A 11 42.41 5.40 -14.84
C GLU A 11 41.66 5.63 -13.51
N ASN A 12 41.37 6.90 -13.24
CA ASN A 12 40.44 7.32 -12.20
C ASN A 12 39.03 6.83 -12.55
N LYS A 13 38.62 5.69 -11.98
CA LYS A 13 37.20 5.30 -11.93
C LYS A 13 36.43 6.38 -11.17
N ARG A 14 35.63 7.15 -11.92
CA ARG A 14 34.65 8.13 -11.47
C ARG A 14 33.74 7.54 -10.38
N LYS A 15 34.12 7.68 -9.11
CA LYS A 15 33.24 7.54 -7.94
C LYS A 15 32.35 8.77 -7.86
N GLY A 16 31.35 8.85 -8.73
CA GLY A 16 30.44 9.99 -8.72
C GLY A 16 29.15 9.64 -9.42
N ARG A 17 28.14 9.20 -8.64
CA ARG A 17 26.70 9.52 -8.79
C ARG A 17 25.69 8.54 -8.14
N SER A 18 26.09 7.45 -7.46
CA SER A 18 25.08 6.56 -6.84
C SER A 18 24.59 6.98 -5.45
N LYS A 19 25.32 7.83 -4.71
CA LYS A 19 25.03 8.10 -3.28
C LYS A 19 23.82 9.01 -2.99
N LYS A 20 23.25 9.71 -3.98
CA LYS A 20 22.20 10.71 -3.71
C LYS A 20 20.76 10.21 -3.90
N LYS A 21 20.54 9.09 -4.60
CA LYS A 21 19.18 8.60 -4.89
C LYS A 21 18.60 7.66 -3.83
N ALA A 22 19.39 7.24 -2.85
CA ALA A 22 18.93 6.40 -1.73
C ALA A 22 18.47 7.21 -0.50
N ALA A 23 18.42 8.55 -0.56
CA ALA A 23 18.25 9.38 0.63
C ALA A 23 16.90 9.16 1.34
N LEU A 24 15.78 9.11 0.61
CA LEU A 24 14.46 8.92 1.22
C LEU A 24 14.23 7.47 1.68
N GLN A 25 14.58 6.50 0.85
CA GLN A 25 14.45 5.08 1.20
C GLN A 25 15.31 4.73 2.43
N ALA A 26 16.56 5.19 2.47
CA ALA A 26 17.44 5.01 3.61
C ALA A 26 17.00 5.83 4.83
N PHE A 27 16.45 7.04 4.63
CA PHE A 27 15.87 7.85 5.71
C PHE A 27 14.67 7.14 6.37
N LEU A 28 13.81 6.52 5.57
CA LEU A 28 12.69 5.70 6.04
C LEU A 28 13.13 4.32 6.55
N GLY A 29 14.41 3.96 6.40
CA GLY A 29 14.96 2.67 6.78
C GLY A 29 14.48 1.50 5.92
N LEU A 30 13.82 1.74 4.79
CA LEU A 30 13.31 0.67 3.92
C LEU A 30 14.49 -0.03 3.22
N SER A 31 14.59 -1.35 3.33
CA SER A 31 15.72 -2.10 2.78
C SER A 31 15.30 -3.02 1.64
N ASP A 32 14.47 -4.02 1.92
CA ASP A 32 14.02 -4.99 0.92
C ASP A 32 12.65 -5.59 1.26
N PHE A 33 12.03 -6.29 0.30
CA PHE A 33 10.87 -7.14 0.54
C PHE A 33 11.32 -8.56 0.85
N THR A 34 10.70 -9.20 1.85
CA THR A 34 10.80 -10.66 2.03
C THR A 34 9.63 -11.32 1.33
N ASP A 35 9.64 -12.65 1.26
CA ASP A 35 8.49 -13.41 0.75
C ASP A 35 7.21 -13.16 1.58
N TYR A 36 7.37 -12.66 2.81
CA TYR A 36 6.30 -12.55 3.80
C TYR A 36 6.03 -11.11 4.27
N GLY A 37 6.92 -10.16 3.98
CA GLY A 37 6.83 -8.81 4.52
C GLY A 37 7.79 -7.80 3.93
N LEU A 38 8.07 -6.75 4.69
CA LEU A 38 8.94 -5.63 4.32
C LEU A 38 10.02 -5.45 5.39
N LYS A 39 11.30 -5.55 4.99
CA LYS A 39 12.42 -5.20 5.86
C LYS A 39 12.54 -3.69 5.97
N ALA A 40 12.41 -3.19 7.19
CA ALA A 40 12.56 -1.78 7.49
C ALA A 40 13.26 -1.55 8.85
N GLY A 41 14.27 -0.69 8.84
CA GLY A 41 15.09 -0.40 10.01
C GLY A 41 15.80 -1.67 10.51
N SER A 42 15.45 -2.11 11.71
CA SER A 42 16.08 -3.24 12.41
C SER A 42 15.23 -4.52 12.41
N GLY A 43 14.32 -4.69 11.45
CA GLY A 43 13.46 -5.87 11.43
C GLY A 43 12.49 -5.95 10.26
N THR A 44 11.70 -7.02 10.23
CA THR A 44 10.73 -7.30 9.17
C THR A 44 9.31 -7.01 9.63
N TYR A 45 8.54 -6.33 8.80
CA TYR A 45 7.13 -6.02 9.06
C TYR A 45 6.24 -6.96 8.25
N LEU A 46 5.41 -7.72 8.95
CA LEU A 46 4.39 -8.60 8.37
C LEU A 46 3.06 -7.85 8.31
N PHE A 47 2.38 -7.88 7.17
CA PHE A 47 1.14 -7.14 6.95
C PHE A 47 -0.02 -8.08 6.65
N PHE A 48 -1.12 -7.90 7.38
CA PHE A 48 -2.34 -8.67 7.24
C PHE A 48 -3.50 -7.72 7.00
N ARG A 49 -4.22 -7.89 5.89
CA ARG A 49 -5.49 -7.22 5.65
C ARG A 49 -6.58 -7.96 6.42
N VAL A 50 -7.38 -7.22 7.16
CA VAL A 50 -8.53 -7.74 7.91
C VAL A 50 -9.79 -7.07 7.37
N SER A 51 -10.78 -7.85 6.94
CA SER A 51 -12.03 -7.28 6.43
C SER A 51 -12.88 -6.72 7.57
N PRO A 52 -13.41 -5.49 7.44
CA PRO A 52 -14.30 -4.92 8.44
C PRO A 52 -15.67 -5.61 8.39
N THR A 53 -16.38 -5.60 9.51
CA THR A 53 -17.78 -6.05 9.59
C THR A 53 -18.67 -4.83 9.81
N ASN A 54 -19.77 -4.71 9.05
CA ASN A 54 -20.76 -3.68 9.30
C ASN A 54 -21.58 -4.04 10.55
N ILE A 55 -21.32 -3.34 11.66
CA ILE A 55 -22.01 -3.58 12.93
C ILE A 55 -23.41 -2.97 13.01
N SER A 56 -23.76 -2.02 12.12
CA SER A 56 -25.04 -1.30 12.18
C SER A 56 -26.27 -2.17 11.89
N VAL A 57 -26.05 -3.34 11.29
CA VAL A 57 -27.09 -4.30 10.91
C VAL A 57 -27.17 -5.50 11.85
N LEU A 58 -26.34 -5.54 12.89
CA LEU A 58 -26.23 -6.67 13.82
C LEU A 58 -27.01 -6.39 15.12
N SER A 59 -27.43 -7.47 15.79
CA SER A 59 -28.01 -7.37 17.14
C SER A 59 -26.96 -6.95 18.16
N ARG A 60 -27.39 -6.43 19.31
CA ARG A 60 -26.48 -6.03 20.39
C ARG A 60 -25.62 -7.20 20.87
N GLU A 61 -26.22 -8.37 21.02
CA GLU A 61 -25.54 -9.60 21.44
C GLU A 61 -24.46 -10.00 20.41
N SER A 62 -24.76 -9.87 19.12
CA SER A 62 -23.82 -10.17 18.04
C SER A 62 -22.63 -9.21 18.04
N VAL A 63 -22.88 -7.92 18.34
CA VAL A 63 -21.83 -6.91 18.49
C VAL A 63 -20.93 -7.24 19.69
N GLU A 64 -21.51 -7.57 20.84
CA GLU A 64 -20.73 -7.97 22.03
C GLU A 64 -19.86 -9.21 21.79
N ILE A 65 -20.36 -10.20 21.04
CA ILE A 65 -19.56 -11.37 20.64
C ILE A 65 -18.37 -10.94 19.77
N LYS A 66 -18.57 -10.06 18.80
CA LYS A 66 -17.49 -9.53 17.94
C LYS A 66 -16.46 -8.72 18.72
N GLU A 67 -16.89 -7.93 19.70
CA GLU A 67 -15.99 -7.22 20.62
C GLU A 67 -15.11 -8.21 21.40
N ARG A 68 -15.71 -9.28 21.95
CA ARG A 68 -14.97 -10.35 22.64
C ARG A 68 -13.97 -11.04 21.71
N HIS A 69 -14.35 -11.33 20.46
CA HIS A 69 -13.45 -11.92 19.47
C HIS A 69 -12.24 -11.03 19.18
N LEU A 70 -12.45 -9.72 19.00
CA LEU A 70 -11.36 -8.78 18.83
C LEU A 70 -10.45 -8.74 20.07
N MET A 71 -11.03 -8.71 21.28
CA MET A 71 -10.25 -8.76 22.52
C MET A 71 -9.37 -10.02 22.61
N MET A 72 -9.88 -11.18 22.19
CA MET A 72 -9.10 -12.43 22.15
C MET A 72 -7.93 -12.35 21.17
N VAL A 73 -8.12 -11.77 19.98
CA VAL A 73 -7.02 -11.54 19.03
C VAL A 73 -5.96 -10.62 19.64
N LEU A 74 -6.37 -9.48 20.21
CA LEU A 74 -5.46 -8.49 20.81
C LEU A 74 -4.68 -9.09 21.98
N SER A 75 -5.32 -9.94 22.78
CA SER A 75 -4.68 -10.62 23.91
C SER A 75 -3.66 -11.67 23.46
N ALA A 76 -3.96 -12.41 22.39
CA ALA A 76 -3.06 -13.41 21.82
C ALA A 76 -1.87 -12.82 21.05
N LEU A 77 -2.01 -11.56 20.61
CA LEU A 77 -1.06 -10.84 19.78
C LEU A 77 -0.77 -9.43 20.36
N PRO A 78 -0.11 -9.33 21.52
CA PRO A 78 -0.04 -8.08 22.31
C PRO A 78 0.73 -6.92 21.66
N ASP A 79 1.56 -7.21 20.66
CA ASP A 79 2.48 -6.29 20.02
C ASP A 79 2.21 -6.13 18.51
N ILE A 80 0.94 -6.31 18.12
CA ILE A 80 0.44 -5.91 16.80
C ILE A 80 0.13 -4.42 16.76
N ARG A 81 0.23 -3.85 15.57
CA ARG A 81 -0.20 -2.50 15.24
C ARG A 81 -1.42 -2.60 14.33
N ILE A 82 -2.46 -1.84 14.64
CA ILE A 82 -3.62 -1.72 13.77
C ILE A 82 -3.50 -0.42 13.00
N LEU A 83 -3.54 -0.50 11.68
CA LEU A 83 -3.56 0.63 10.76
C LEU A 83 -4.90 0.62 10.04
N CYS A 84 -5.49 1.81 9.90
CA CYS A 84 -6.59 2.06 9.00
C CYS A 84 -6.05 3.00 7.92
N MET A 85 -6.16 2.60 6.66
CA MET A 85 -5.83 3.46 5.55
C MET A 85 -7.06 3.74 4.72
N ASP A 86 -7.32 5.01 4.47
CA ASP A 86 -8.31 5.48 3.52
C ASP A 86 -7.72 6.56 2.61
N ALA A 87 -8.32 6.72 1.44
CA ALA A 87 -8.12 7.94 0.67
C ALA A 87 -8.77 9.06 1.47
N ALA A 88 -7.95 9.92 2.08
CA ALA A 88 -8.39 10.94 3.04
C ALA A 88 -9.16 12.12 2.42
N GLU A 89 -9.58 12.02 1.15
CA GLU A 89 -10.30 13.11 0.50
C GLU A 89 -11.72 13.18 1.06
N ARG A 90 -12.08 14.33 1.66
CA ARG A 90 -13.45 14.66 2.06
C ARG A 90 -13.99 15.73 1.11
N PHE A 91 -15.10 15.42 0.46
CA PHE A 91 -15.79 16.34 -0.45
C PHE A 91 -16.98 17.05 0.21
N ASP A 92 -17.11 17.00 1.54
CA ASP A 92 -18.24 17.57 2.29
C ASP A 92 -18.42 19.08 1.99
N GLU A 93 -17.33 19.84 1.96
CA GLU A 93 -17.35 21.27 1.65
C GLU A 93 -17.71 21.55 0.19
N ASN A 94 -17.17 20.75 -0.74
CA ASN A 94 -17.49 20.86 -2.17
C ASN A 94 -18.98 20.60 -2.40
N LEU A 95 -19.53 19.58 -1.74
CA LEU A 95 -20.95 19.24 -1.83
C LEU A 95 -21.82 20.36 -1.24
N ARG A 96 -21.41 20.95 -0.10
CA ARG A 96 -22.09 22.11 0.49
C ARG A 96 -22.11 23.29 -0.48
N TYR A 97 -20.96 23.62 -1.06
CA TYR A 97 -20.83 24.71 -2.04
C TYR A 97 -21.73 24.50 -3.27
N LEU A 98 -21.74 23.29 -3.85
CA LEU A 98 -22.58 22.99 -5.01
C LEU A 98 -24.07 23.06 -4.67
N LYS A 99 -24.46 22.61 -3.47
CA LYS A 99 -25.85 22.73 -2.98
C LYS A 99 -26.28 24.19 -2.84
N GLU A 100 -25.45 25.03 -2.22
CA GLU A 100 -25.73 26.47 -2.09
C GLU A 100 -25.83 27.14 -3.46
N ARG A 101 -24.85 26.91 -4.35
CA ARG A 101 -24.86 27.48 -5.70
C ARG A 101 -26.04 27.03 -6.55
N SER A 102 -26.52 25.80 -6.36
CA SER A 102 -27.72 25.30 -7.07
C SER A 102 -29.02 25.99 -6.64
N LYS A 103 -29.07 26.62 -5.46
CA LYS A 103 -30.24 27.39 -5.01
C LYS A 103 -30.28 28.79 -5.63
N GLU A 104 -29.11 29.35 -5.92
CA GLU A 104 -28.96 30.73 -6.39
C GLU A 104 -28.92 30.85 -7.92
N HIS A 105 -28.50 29.79 -8.63
CA HIS A 105 -28.23 29.88 -10.05
C HIS A 105 -29.51 29.86 -10.92
N PRO A 106 -29.74 30.85 -11.80
CA PRO A 106 -30.98 30.95 -12.58
C PRO A 106 -31.02 30.04 -13.82
N ASP A 107 -29.87 29.68 -14.42
CA ASP A 107 -29.82 28.88 -15.66
C ASP A 107 -30.11 27.38 -15.43
N PRO A 108 -31.17 26.82 -16.03
CA PRO A 108 -31.51 25.39 -15.93
C PRO A 108 -30.45 24.42 -16.47
N LYS A 109 -29.64 24.82 -17.45
CA LYS A 109 -28.54 23.99 -17.99
C LYS A 109 -27.42 23.86 -16.97
N VAL A 110 -27.09 24.95 -16.27
CA VAL A 110 -26.09 24.95 -15.20
C VAL A 110 -26.59 24.14 -14.00
N LEU A 111 -27.86 24.26 -13.63
CA LEU A 111 -28.45 23.44 -12.56
C LEU A 111 -28.35 21.93 -12.84
N ARG A 112 -28.52 21.51 -14.11
CA ARG A 112 -28.31 20.10 -14.50
C ARG A 112 -26.85 19.67 -14.35
N LEU A 113 -25.90 20.54 -14.66
CA LEU A 113 -24.48 20.25 -14.51
C LEU A 113 -24.10 20.13 -13.03
N LEU A 114 -24.50 21.11 -12.21
CA LEU A 114 -24.28 21.08 -10.76
C LEU A 114 -24.87 19.81 -10.12
N LYS A 115 -26.04 19.35 -10.58
CA LYS A 115 -26.62 18.08 -10.12
C LYS A 115 -25.77 16.87 -10.49
N LYS A 116 -25.17 16.84 -11.68
CA LYS A 116 -24.24 15.78 -12.09
C LYS A 116 -22.97 15.79 -11.25
N ASP A 117 -22.42 16.98 -10.98
CA ASP A 117 -21.22 17.14 -10.15
C ASP A 117 -21.46 16.69 -8.71
N MET A 118 -22.61 17.05 -8.12
CA MET A 118 -23.01 16.55 -6.79
C MET A 118 -23.13 15.02 -6.77
N GLN A 119 -23.77 14.42 -7.78
CA GLN A 119 -23.87 12.95 -7.88
C GLN A 119 -22.52 12.28 -8.05
N PHE A 120 -21.59 12.92 -8.77
CA PHE A 120 -20.23 12.42 -8.93
C PHE A 120 -19.46 12.44 -7.60
N LEU A 121 -19.51 13.56 -6.86
CA LEU A 121 -18.86 13.67 -5.55
C LEU A 121 -19.44 12.70 -4.53
N ASP A 122 -20.78 12.51 -4.50
CA ASP A 122 -21.42 11.52 -3.63
C ASP A 122 -20.94 10.10 -3.94
N ARG A 123 -20.82 9.74 -5.23
CA ARG A 123 -20.28 8.44 -5.65
C ARG A 123 -18.83 8.26 -5.22
N MET A 124 -17.98 9.26 -5.48
CA MET A 124 -16.58 9.22 -5.04
C MET A 124 -16.46 9.05 -3.53
N GLN A 125 -17.30 9.74 -2.75
CA GLN A 125 -17.27 9.61 -1.29
C GLN A 125 -17.65 8.20 -0.82
N ILE A 126 -18.63 7.56 -1.48
CA ILE A 126 -18.99 6.16 -1.21
C ILE A 126 -17.85 5.20 -1.60
N GLU A 127 -17.24 5.39 -2.78
CA GLU A 127 -16.10 4.58 -3.24
C GLU A 127 -14.90 4.72 -2.30
N MET A 128 -14.57 5.93 -1.85
CA MET A 128 -13.49 6.15 -0.87
C MET A 128 -13.81 5.55 0.49
N ALA A 129 -15.06 5.68 0.97
CA ALA A 129 -15.47 5.07 2.25
C ALA A 129 -15.47 3.53 2.21
N THR A 130 -15.72 2.93 1.04
CA THR A 130 -15.61 1.47 0.85
C THR A 130 -14.18 1.01 0.56
N SER A 131 -13.29 1.93 0.19
CA SER A 131 -11.87 1.65 -0.01
C SER A 131 -11.06 1.51 1.28
N ARG A 132 -11.64 1.84 2.45
CA ARG A 132 -10.95 1.75 3.75
C ARG A 132 -10.37 0.35 3.96
N GLN A 133 -9.06 0.29 4.13
CA GLN A 133 -8.34 -0.96 4.41
C GLN A 133 -7.89 -0.99 5.86
N PHE A 134 -8.29 -2.04 6.57
CA PHE A 134 -7.82 -2.31 7.92
C PHE A 134 -6.69 -3.34 7.87
N LEU A 135 -5.60 -3.03 8.57
CA LEU A 135 -4.37 -3.78 8.49
C LEU A 135 -3.84 -4.06 9.89
N PHE A 136 -3.50 -5.31 10.15
CA PHE A 136 -2.75 -5.70 11.32
C PHE A 136 -1.30 -5.90 10.90
N VAL A 137 -0.38 -5.25 11.62
CA VAL A 137 1.05 -5.22 11.30
C VAL A 137 1.85 -5.67 12.51
N LYS A 138 2.76 -6.61 12.30
CA LYS A 138 3.68 -7.09 13.35
C LYS A 138 5.11 -6.85 12.93
N LYS A 139 5.91 -6.29 13.83
CA LYS A 139 7.36 -6.17 13.65
C LYS A 139 8.05 -7.40 14.23
N MET A 140 8.80 -8.09 13.39
CA MET A 140 9.74 -9.15 13.76
C MET A 140 11.10 -8.52 14.06
N LYS A 141 11.73 -8.96 15.16
CA LYS A 141 13.10 -8.57 15.51
C LYS A 141 14.15 -9.47 14.86
N GLU A 142 13.79 -10.72 14.59
CA GLU A 142 14.65 -11.70 13.95
C GLU A 142 14.47 -11.64 12.43
N GLU A 143 15.59 -11.68 11.70
CA GLU A 143 15.62 -11.72 10.23
C GLU A 143 15.89 -13.16 9.75
N ASN A 144 15.00 -14.08 10.11
CA ASN A 144 15.07 -15.48 9.68
C ASN A 144 13.78 -15.86 8.95
N ASP A 145 13.89 -16.26 7.68
CA ASP A 145 12.76 -16.61 6.81
C ASP A 145 11.88 -17.72 7.42
N ALA A 146 12.46 -18.71 8.11
CA ALA A 146 11.69 -19.77 8.76
C ALA A 146 10.86 -19.25 9.93
N ALA A 147 11.42 -18.31 10.72
CA ALA A 147 10.72 -17.67 11.82
C ALA A 147 9.63 -16.71 11.31
N GLU A 148 9.91 -15.95 10.25
CA GLU A 148 8.94 -15.10 9.57
C GLU A 148 7.76 -15.91 9.03
N PHE A 149 8.02 -17.04 8.38
CA PHE A 149 6.99 -17.94 7.87
C PHE A 149 6.12 -18.50 9.01
N ALA A 150 6.74 -19.02 10.07
CA ALA A 150 6.04 -19.59 11.21
C ALA A 150 5.16 -18.55 11.91
N GLU A 151 5.68 -17.36 12.17
CA GLU A 151 4.91 -16.30 12.82
C GLU A 151 3.79 -15.78 11.91
N ALA A 152 4.04 -15.67 10.60
CA ALA A 152 3.01 -15.22 9.67
C ALA A 152 1.79 -16.18 9.66
N ASN A 153 2.05 -17.49 9.63
CA ASN A 153 0.99 -18.50 9.69
C ASN A 153 0.30 -18.53 11.06
N ARG A 154 1.06 -18.36 12.15
CA ARG A 154 0.51 -18.27 13.50
C ARG A 154 -0.46 -17.10 13.62
N MET A 155 -0.08 -15.91 13.14
CA MET A 155 -0.93 -14.72 13.16
C MET A 155 -2.20 -14.90 12.32
N GLU A 156 -2.05 -15.38 11.08
CA GLU A 156 -3.19 -15.62 10.19
C GLU A 156 -4.19 -16.60 10.82
N LYS A 157 -3.68 -17.69 11.42
CA LYS A 157 -4.50 -18.67 12.15
C LYS A 157 -5.24 -18.05 13.34
N ILE A 158 -4.55 -17.34 14.23
CA ILE A 158 -5.17 -16.72 15.41
C ILE A 158 -6.29 -15.76 15.01
N ILE A 159 -6.08 -14.94 13.99
CA ILE A 159 -7.07 -13.98 13.53
C ILE A 159 -8.27 -14.70 12.88
N ALA A 160 -8.00 -15.69 12.02
CA ALA A 160 -9.02 -16.46 11.33
C ALA A 160 -9.89 -17.29 12.29
N GLU A 161 -9.30 -17.88 13.33
CA GLU A 161 -10.00 -18.67 14.34
C GLU A 161 -11.03 -17.84 15.12
N GLN A 162 -10.82 -16.53 15.27
CA GLN A 162 -11.77 -15.61 15.90
C GLN A 162 -12.87 -15.14 14.92
N GLY A 163 -12.91 -15.68 13.70
CA GLY A 163 -13.94 -15.40 12.71
C GLY A 163 -13.76 -14.06 11.98
N PHE A 164 -12.52 -13.57 11.89
CA PHE A 164 -12.15 -12.46 11.01
C PHE A 164 -11.67 -13.00 9.66
N GLU A 165 -12.11 -12.37 8.58
CA GLU A 165 -11.51 -12.62 7.26
C GLU A 165 -10.16 -11.90 7.22
N VAL A 166 -9.09 -12.69 7.15
CA VAL A 166 -7.71 -12.21 7.15
C VAL A 166 -6.96 -12.73 5.95
N ARG A 167 -6.09 -11.89 5.40
CA ARG A 167 -5.19 -12.27 4.31
C ARG A 167 -3.85 -11.56 4.46
N ARG A 168 -2.75 -12.30 4.35
CA ARG A 168 -1.41 -11.71 4.25
C ARG A 168 -1.24 -10.93 2.95
N LEU A 169 -0.67 -9.73 3.03
CA LEU A 169 -0.38 -8.90 1.86
C LEU A 169 0.85 -9.41 1.09
N ARG A 170 0.76 -9.38 -0.24
CA ARG A 170 1.91 -9.62 -1.13
C ARG A 170 2.71 -8.34 -1.38
N LYS A 171 3.92 -8.46 -1.91
CA LYS A 171 4.80 -7.34 -2.29
C LYS A 171 4.07 -6.23 -3.06
N THR A 172 3.26 -6.57 -4.07
CA THR A 172 2.51 -5.58 -4.87
C THR A 172 1.49 -4.81 -4.03
N GLU A 173 0.85 -5.47 -3.08
CA GLU A 173 -0.15 -4.88 -2.19
C GLU A 173 0.52 -4.00 -1.13
N ILE A 174 1.67 -4.41 -0.58
CA ILE A 174 2.49 -3.57 0.32
C ILE A 174 3.03 -2.34 -0.42
N LYS A 175 3.43 -2.47 -1.68
CA LYS A 175 3.83 -1.31 -2.50
C LYS A 175 2.69 -0.33 -2.70
N ARG A 176 1.49 -0.83 -3.01
CA ARG A 176 0.28 -0.02 -3.12
C ARG A 176 -0.03 0.68 -1.80
N LEU A 177 0.14 -0.04 -0.69
CA LEU A 177 -0.01 0.51 0.65
C LEU A 177 0.91 1.72 0.88
N LEU A 178 2.21 1.55 0.65
CA LEU A 178 3.18 2.63 0.82
C LEU A 178 2.92 3.79 -0.13
N ALA A 179 2.47 3.52 -1.36
CA ALA A 179 2.12 4.55 -2.33
C ALA A 179 0.96 5.43 -1.85
N ILE A 180 -0.06 4.84 -1.23
CA ILE A 180 -1.19 5.58 -0.63
C ILE A 180 -0.70 6.33 0.62
N TYR A 181 0.06 5.67 1.50
CA TYR A 181 0.54 6.27 2.76
C TYR A 181 1.42 7.51 2.55
N PHE A 182 2.27 7.50 1.52
CA PHE A 182 3.14 8.62 1.17
C PHE A 182 2.52 9.60 0.17
N ASP A 183 1.23 9.43 -0.16
CA ASP A 183 0.52 10.25 -1.16
C ASP A 183 1.24 10.31 -2.53
N ALA A 184 1.96 9.24 -2.86
CA ALA A 184 2.67 9.09 -4.13
C ALA A 184 1.73 8.64 -5.25
N SER A 185 0.53 8.14 -4.90
CA SER A 185 -0.51 7.77 -5.86
C SER A 185 -1.90 7.80 -5.22
N LEU A 186 -2.76 8.68 -5.72
CA LEU A 186 -4.17 8.83 -5.32
C LEU A 186 -4.95 7.49 -5.37
N ASN A 187 -4.75 6.70 -6.42
CA ASN A 187 -5.50 5.44 -6.63
C ASN A 187 -4.71 4.18 -6.25
N GLY A 188 -3.51 4.34 -5.67
CA GLY A 188 -2.56 3.26 -5.42
C GLY A 188 -2.14 2.49 -6.69
N GLN A 189 -1.78 3.18 -7.78
CA GLN A 189 -1.16 2.57 -8.95
C GLN A 189 0.11 1.83 -8.55
N ALA A 190 0.41 0.73 -9.26
CA ALA A 190 1.54 -0.12 -8.93
C ALA A 190 2.87 0.63 -9.08
N MET A 191 3.51 0.97 -7.96
CA MET A 191 4.79 1.65 -7.97
C MET A 191 5.87 0.72 -8.56
N PRO A 192 6.59 1.15 -9.62
CA PRO A 192 7.63 0.33 -10.22
C PRO A 192 8.75 0.02 -9.22
N ASP A 193 9.53 -1.04 -9.46
CA ASP A 193 10.70 -1.35 -8.62
C ASP A 193 11.81 -0.28 -8.73
N PHE A 194 11.88 0.43 -9.86
CA PHE A 194 12.88 1.45 -10.13
C PHE A 194 12.26 2.65 -10.82
N ASP A 195 12.74 3.84 -10.47
CA ASP A 195 12.32 5.09 -11.12
C ASP A 195 12.48 5.00 -12.63
N GLY A 196 11.42 5.34 -13.34
CA GLY A 196 11.41 5.40 -14.80
C GLY A 196 11.25 4.06 -15.53
N ARG A 197 11.13 2.93 -14.82
CA ARG A 197 10.85 1.62 -15.45
C ARG A 197 9.61 1.64 -16.34
N GLN A 198 8.59 2.39 -15.95
CA GLN A 198 7.35 2.57 -16.71
C GLN A 198 7.53 3.31 -18.05
N TYR A 199 8.61 4.07 -18.21
CA TYR A 199 8.92 4.83 -19.43
C TYR A 199 9.93 4.13 -20.34
N PHE A 200 10.39 2.92 -19.99
CA PHE A 200 11.26 2.12 -20.83
C PHE A 200 10.51 1.35 -21.92
N ASN A 201 9.18 1.27 -21.83
CA ASN A 201 8.35 0.76 -22.93
C ASN A 201 7.97 1.93 -23.84
N LEU A 202 8.91 2.33 -24.71
CA LEU A 202 8.57 3.02 -25.96
C LEU A 202 7.94 1.96 -26.87
N GLU A 203 6.64 2.07 -27.12
CA GLU A 203 5.79 1.06 -27.77
C GLU A 203 6.33 0.54 -29.11
N GLY A 204 6.24 -0.79 -29.32
CA GLY A 204 6.40 -1.43 -30.62
C GLY A 204 6.57 -2.97 -30.53
N GLU A 205 5.51 -3.69 -30.93
CA GLU A 205 5.42 -5.14 -31.25
C GLU A 205 4.90 -6.09 -30.16
N ASP A 206 3.59 -6.02 -29.93
CA ASP A 206 2.77 -7.23 -29.93
C ASP A 206 2.77 -7.82 -31.36
N GLU A 207 3.45 -8.95 -31.56
CA GLU A 207 3.03 -10.12 -32.35
C GLU A 207 4.24 -11.02 -32.72
N VAL A 208 4.04 -12.34 -32.59
CA VAL A 208 4.91 -13.45 -33.04
C VAL A 208 6.07 -13.87 -32.11
N ALA A 209 5.74 -14.67 -31.08
CA ALA A 209 6.58 -15.81 -30.71
C ALA A 209 5.80 -16.95 -30.02
N THR A 210 4.62 -17.31 -30.52
CA THR A 210 4.20 -18.72 -30.42
C THR A 210 5.02 -19.52 -31.43
N LYS A 211 6.07 -20.21 -30.95
CA LYS A 211 6.38 -21.62 -31.28
C LYS A 211 7.78 -22.04 -30.80
N THR A 212 7.78 -23.24 -30.22
CA THR A 212 8.88 -24.23 -30.15
C THR A 212 10.03 -24.01 -29.16
N LYS A 213 10.01 -24.82 -28.09
CA LYS A 213 10.95 -25.95 -27.84
C LYS A 213 10.44 -26.73 -26.62
N LYS A 214 9.83 -27.90 -26.85
CA LYS A 214 10.42 -29.25 -26.82
C LYS A 214 10.83 -29.67 -25.40
#